data_AF-A0A955AZC0-F1
#
_entry.id   AF-A0A955AZC0-F1
#
_cell.length_a   1.000
_cell.length_b   1.000
_cell.length_c   1.000
_cell.angle_alpha   90.00
_cell.angle_beta   90.00
_cell.angle_gamma   90.00
#
_symmetry.space_group_name_H-M   'P 1'
#
loop_
_entity.id
_entity.type
_entity.pdbx_description
1 polymer ?
#
loop_
_entity_poly.entity_id
_entity_poly.type
_entity_poly.pdbx_seq_one_letter_code
_entity_poly.pdbx_strand_id
1 'polypeptide(L)'
;VEANPQGILGTLAHEFLSPMLKAVFVVSLISIIVSTATSAVLSPATVLAHNLFGRFTSFGRRPLLMERTAVLLVVIGSVVMAYTGETILGLLETSVATVLVGLFVPLVVGIYGRRHRERAALLAMLLGIGVWAGRELLEAILLPPAEDVAAADYPALVAATIRPRWLATVGYYFALLPSSLSGLIASIAGYAIGSLGKSKSK
;
A
#
# COMPACT_ATOMS: atom_id res chain seq x y z
N VAL A 1 29.93 13.30 8.11
CA VAL A 1 28.51 13.69 8.13
C VAL A 1 27.73 12.47 7.70
N GLU A 2 27.04 11.80 8.62
CA GLU A 2 26.04 10.79 8.25
C GLU A 2 25.02 11.51 7.36
N ALA A 3 25.05 11.20 6.06
CA ALA A 3 24.11 11.78 5.12
C ALA A 3 22.75 11.13 5.39
N ASN A 4 21.95 11.74 6.26
CA ASN A 4 20.54 11.39 6.37
C ASN A 4 19.89 11.69 5.01
N PRO A 5 19.53 10.68 4.19
CA PRO A 5 19.09 10.87 2.80
C PRO A 5 17.86 11.78 2.69
N GLN A 6 17.08 11.84 3.78
CA GLN A 6 15.82 12.58 3.88
C GLN A 6 16.02 14.09 3.97
N GLY A 7 17.21 14.56 4.38
CA GLY A 7 17.51 15.98 4.57
C GLY A 7 18.37 16.63 3.48
N ILE A 8 18.87 15.84 2.51
CA ILE A 8 19.88 16.30 1.53
C ILE A 8 19.37 17.50 0.74
N LEU A 9 18.12 17.45 0.27
CA LEU A 9 17.54 18.52 -0.53
C LEU A 9 17.42 19.84 0.25
N GLY A 10 17.06 19.76 1.54
CA GLY A 10 16.99 20.92 2.43
C GLY A 10 18.38 21.53 2.71
N THR A 11 19.38 20.68 2.90
CA THR A 11 20.77 21.11 3.11
C THR A 11 21.33 21.80 1.87
N LEU A 12 21.12 21.24 0.67
CA LEU A 12 21.53 21.85 -0.59
C LEU A 12 20.81 23.19 -0.83
N ALA A 13 19.52 23.26 -0.54
CA ALA A 13 18.76 24.51 -0.61
C ALA A 13 19.32 25.56 0.36
N HIS A 14 19.75 25.15 1.55
CA HIS A 14 20.35 26.06 2.52
C HIS A 14 21.74 26.55 2.06
N GLU A 15 22.54 25.70 1.45
CA GLU A 15 23.93 26.01 1.06
C GLU A 15 24.01 26.87 -0.21
N PHE A 16 23.13 26.64 -1.20
CA PHE A 16 23.27 27.23 -2.53
C PHE A 16 22.24 28.32 -2.90
N LEU A 17 21.14 28.50 -2.16
CA LEU A 17 20.10 29.48 -2.50
C LEU A 17 20.31 30.83 -1.79
N SER A 18 19.88 31.92 -2.44
CA SER A 18 19.74 33.24 -1.80
C SER A 18 18.54 33.27 -0.82
N PRO A 19 18.50 34.19 0.16
CA PRO A 19 17.41 34.23 1.15
C PRO A 19 16.00 34.31 0.55
N MET A 20 15.84 35.08 -0.52
CA MET A 20 14.56 35.19 -1.25
C MET A 20 14.17 33.86 -1.91
N LEU A 21 15.14 33.19 -2.53
CA LEU A 21 14.88 31.93 -3.24
C LEU A 21 14.64 30.77 -2.28
N LYS A 22 15.24 30.79 -1.08
CA LYS A 22 14.90 29.87 0.02
C LYS A 22 13.44 30.02 0.46
N ALA A 23 12.96 31.25 0.61
CA ALA A 23 11.57 31.50 0.98
C ALA A 23 10.61 30.95 -0.10
N VAL A 24 10.88 31.23 -1.37
CA VAL A 24 10.10 30.68 -2.49
C VAL A 24 10.15 29.14 -2.52
N PHE A 25 11.32 28.55 -2.28
CA PHE A 25 11.49 27.10 -2.24
C PHE A 25 10.65 26.44 -1.15
N VAL A 26 10.72 26.94 0.09
CA VAL A 26 9.94 26.40 1.23
C VAL A 26 8.44 26.55 0.99
N VAL A 27 7.98 27.72 0.52
CA VAL A 27 6.56 27.95 0.21
C VAL A 27 6.08 27.01 -0.90
N SER A 28 6.89 26.81 -1.94
CA SER A 28 6.57 25.90 -3.05
C SER A 28 6.51 24.45 -2.59
N LEU A 29 7.46 24.01 -1.76
CA LEU A 29 7.49 22.66 -1.18
C LEU A 29 6.28 22.39 -0.28
N ILE A 30 5.93 23.33 0.60
CA ILE A 30 4.75 23.18 1.45
C ILE A 30 3.49 23.12 0.58
N SER A 31 3.40 23.95 -0.45
CA SER A 31 2.26 23.99 -1.37
C SER A 31 2.06 22.66 -2.11
N ILE A 32 3.13 22.09 -2.69
CA ILE A 32 3.03 20.80 -3.38
C ILE A 32 2.63 19.67 -2.42
N ILE A 33 3.20 19.63 -1.21
CA ILE A 33 2.87 18.62 -0.20
C ILE A 33 1.40 18.73 0.23
N VAL A 34 0.93 19.94 0.56
CA VAL A 34 -0.45 20.17 1.00
C VAL A 34 -1.44 19.83 -0.12
N SER A 35 -1.13 20.17 -1.37
CA SER A 35 -1.97 19.84 -2.54
C SER A 35 -2.11 18.32 -2.74
N THR A 36 -1.00 17.59 -2.67
CA THR A 36 -1.01 16.12 -2.80
C THR A 36 -1.69 15.46 -1.61
N ALA A 37 -1.39 15.89 -0.38
CA ALA A 37 -2.01 15.35 0.83
C ALA A 37 -3.53 15.57 0.83
N THR A 38 -4.00 16.75 0.41
CA THR A 38 -5.43 17.05 0.30
C THR A 38 -6.11 16.11 -0.69
N SER A 39 -5.52 15.88 -1.85
CA SER A 39 -6.06 14.96 -2.87
C SER A 39 -6.07 13.50 -2.38
N ALA A 40 -5.00 13.08 -1.71
CA ALA A 40 -4.84 11.74 -1.15
C ALA A 40 -5.82 11.45 -0.02
N VAL A 41 -6.22 12.46 0.78
CA VAL A 41 -7.22 12.32 1.84
C VAL A 41 -8.64 12.33 1.27
N LEU A 42 -8.93 13.24 0.33
CA LEU A 42 -10.27 13.39 -0.24
C LEU A 42 -10.71 12.15 -1.04
N SER A 43 -9.79 11.53 -1.79
CA SER A 43 -10.10 10.32 -2.58
C SER A 43 -10.74 9.19 -1.76
N PRO A 44 -10.09 8.62 -0.73
CA PRO A 44 -10.69 7.59 0.11
C PRO A 44 -11.83 8.12 0.99
N ALA A 45 -11.83 9.41 1.39
CA ALA A 45 -12.91 9.98 2.18
C ALA A 45 -14.24 10.03 1.39
N THR A 46 -14.21 10.38 0.10
CA THR A 46 -15.42 10.36 -0.74
C THR A 46 -15.94 8.94 -0.93
N VAL A 47 -15.04 7.97 -1.16
CA VAL A 47 -15.40 6.55 -1.24
C VAL A 47 -16.02 6.06 0.08
N LEU A 48 -15.44 6.42 1.22
CA LEU A 48 -15.96 6.04 2.54
C LEU A 48 -17.34 6.65 2.81
N ALA A 49 -17.50 7.95 2.52
CA ALA A 49 -18.77 8.65 2.70
C ALA A 49 -19.90 8.06 1.85
N HIS A 50 -19.66 7.80 0.57
CA HIS A 50 -20.70 7.32 -0.35
C HIS A 50 -20.91 5.81 -0.29
N ASN A 51 -19.84 5.00 -0.31
CA ASN A 51 -19.96 3.54 -0.42
C ASN A 51 -20.19 2.85 0.92
N LEU A 52 -19.69 3.42 2.02
CA LEU A 52 -19.81 2.88 3.36
C LEU A 52 -20.90 3.61 4.16
N PHE A 53 -20.75 4.91 4.42
CA PHE A 53 -21.70 5.68 5.22
C PHE A 53 -23.07 5.86 4.55
N GLY A 54 -23.11 5.89 3.22
CA GLY A 54 -24.36 5.89 2.44
C GLY A 54 -25.28 4.70 2.71
N ARG A 55 -24.75 3.59 3.25
CA ARG A 55 -25.54 2.40 3.60
C ARG A 55 -26.14 2.47 5.01
N PHE A 56 -25.69 3.38 5.86
CA PHE A 56 -26.19 3.51 7.22
C PHE A 56 -27.34 4.53 7.27
N THR A 57 -28.51 4.07 7.75
CA THR A 57 -29.71 4.91 7.89
C THR A 57 -29.55 6.05 8.91
N SER A 58 -28.57 5.94 9.82
CA SER A 58 -28.27 6.93 10.86
C SER A 58 -27.71 8.26 10.32
N PHE A 59 -27.17 8.27 9.10
CA PHE A 59 -26.62 9.49 8.46
C PHE A 59 -27.65 10.22 7.56
N GLY A 60 -28.95 9.92 7.74
CA GLY A 60 -30.05 10.40 6.91
C GLY A 60 -29.90 11.85 6.42
N ARG A 61 -30.05 12.05 5.10
CA ARG A 61 -30.10 13.35 4.35
C ARG A 61 -29.10 14.44 4.77
N ARG A 62 -28.00 14.12 5.46
CA ARG A 62 -26.96 15.09 5.89
C ARG A 62 -25.62 14.79 5.20
N PRO A 63 -25.53 14.96 3.86
CA PRO A 63 -24.33 14.59 3.10
C PRO A 63 -23.07 15.32 3.59
N LEU A 64 -23.21 16.59 3.99
CA LEU A 64 -22.10 17.39 4.52
C LEU A 64 -21.50 16.83 5.81
N LEU A 65 -22.32 16.23 6.70
CA LEU A 65 -21.79 15.62 7.92
C LEU A 65 -21.08 14.30 7.61
N MET A 66 -21.57 13.54 6.62
CA MET A 66 -20.95 12.28 6.20
C MET A 66 -19.56 12.52 5.61
N GLU A 67 -19.43 13.49 4.70
CA GLU A 67 -18.16 13.86 4.09
C GLU A 67 -17.17 14.38 5.14
N ARG A 68 -17.60 15.29 6.03
CA ARG A 68 -16.74 15.81 7.11
C ARG A 68 -16.25 14.70 8.04
N THR A 69 -17.14 13.76 8.40
CA THR A 69 -16.79 12.63 9.26
C THR A 69 -15.83 11.68 8.56
N ALA A 70 -16.04 11.41 7.27
CA ALA A 70 -15.15 10.56 6.48
C ALA A 70 -13.75 11.17 6.33
N VAL A 71 -13.66 12.47 6.03
CA VAL A 71 -12.39 13.20 5.99
C VAL A 71 -11.69 13.13 7.35
N LEU A 72 -12.41 13.39 8.44
CA LEU A 72 -11.86 13.33 9.80
C LEU A 72 -11.26 11.94 10.10
N LEU A 73 -11.98 10.87 9.77
CA LEU A 73 -11.52 9.50 10.01
C LEU A 73 -10.28 9.14 9.19
N VAL A 74 -10.24 9.53 7.91
CA VAL A 74 -9.08 9.31 7.05
C VAL A 74 -7.87 10.08 7.60
N VAL A 75 -8.04 11.36 7.96
CA VAL A 75 -6.96 12.18 8.52
C VAL A 75 -6.42 11.58 9.82
N ILE A 76 -7.29 11.16 10.73
CA ILE A 76 -6.87 10.51 11.99
C ILE A 76 -6.05 9.25 11.67
N GLY A 77 -6.53 8.40 10.76
CA GLY A 77 -5.81 7.19 10.35
C GLY A 77 -4.43 7.49 9.73
N SER A 78 -4.36 8.49 8.85
CA SER A 78 -3.10 8.95 8.24
C SER A 78 -2.12 9.50 9.28
N VAL A 79 -2.60 10.27 10.25
CA VAL A 79 -1.75 10.81 11.33
C VAL A 79 -1.22 9.68 12.21
N VAL A 80 -2.06 8.71 12.58
CA VAL A 80 -1.61 7.54 13.35
C VAL A 80 -0.51 6.78 12.60
N MET A 81 -0.67 6.53 11.29
CA MET A 81 0.38 5.88 10.49
C MET A 81 1.62 6.75 10.33
N ALA A 82 1.51 8.08 10.30
CA ALA A 82 2.69 8.94 10.25
C ALA A 82 3.56 8.85 11.52
N TYR A 83 2.98 8.47 12.66
CA TYR A 83 3.69 8.34 13.93
C TYR A 83 4.23 6.93 14.22
N THR A 84 4.08 5.96 13.32
CA THR A 84 4.58 4.59 13.54
C THR A 84 6.10 4.45 13.44
N GLY A 85 6.81 5.50 13.04
CA GLY A 85 8.28 5.54 13.02
C GLY A 85 8.93 5.05 11.72
N GLU A 86 8.14 4.68 10.71
CA GLU A 86 8.68 4.33 9.39
C GLU A 86 9.23 5.56 8.63
N THR A 87 10.18 5.31 7.74
CA THR A 87 10.66 6.33 6.81
C THR A 87 9.57 6.70 5.80
N ILE A 88 9.61 7.92 5.26
CA ILE A 88 8.66 8.38 4.22
C ILE A 88 8.66 7.43 3.01
N LEU A 89 9.83 6.89 2.65
CA LEU A 89 9.96 5.95 1.53
C LEU A 89 9.34 4.59 1.86
N GLY A 90 9.52 4.07 3.09
CA GLY A 90 8.89 2.83 3.54
C GLY A 90 7.36 2.91 3.51
N LEU A 91 6.79 3.99 4.05
CA LEU A 91 5.34 4.22 3.99
C LEU A 91 4.82 4.32 2.54
N LEU A 92 5.60 4.94 1.65
CA LEU A 92 5.27 5.04 0.23
C LEU A 92 5.30 3.67 -0.46
N GLU A 93 6.34 2.88 -0.21
CA GLU A 93 6.50 1.52 -0.76
C GLU A 93 5.33 0.62 -0.34
N THR A 94 4.98 0.62 0.95
CA THR A 94 3.85 -0.13 1.50
C THR A 94 2.52 0.30 0.88
N SER A 95 2.32 1.61 0.69
CA SER A 95 1.12 2.15 0.04
C SER A 95 1.00 1.72 -1.42
N VAL A 96 2.06 1.86 -2.21
CA VAL A 96 2.09 1.46 -3.62
C VAL A 96 1.91 -0.05 -3.77
N ALA A 97 2.56 -0.84 -2.93
CA ALA A 97 2.42 -2.30 -2.91
C ALA A 97 0.96 -2.71 -2.65
N THR A 98 0.30 -2.10 -1.66
CA THR A 98 -1.10 -2.40 -1.33
C THR A 98 -2.03 -2.18 -2.52
N VAL A 99 -1.88 -1.06 -3.24
CA VAL A 99 -2.68 -0.75 -4.44
C VAL A 99 -2.37 -1.70 -5.59
N LEU A 100 -1.08 -1.98 -5.83
CA LEU A 100 -0.64 -2.87 -6.90
C LEU A 100 -1.19 -4.28 -6.71
N VAL A 101 -1.07 -4.82 -5.51
CA VAL A 101 -1.46 -6.20 -5.20
C VAL A 101 -2.98 -6.37 -5.13
N GLY A 102 -3.67 -5.38 -4.57
CA GLY A 102 -5.12 -5.43 -4.38
C GLY A 102 -5.92 -5.06 -5.63
N LEU A 103 -5.51 -4.04 -6.38
CA LEU A 103 -6.39 -3.40 -7.37
C LEU A 103 -5.94 -3.55 -8.82
N PHE A 104 -4.65 -3.77 -9.08
CA PHE A 104 -4.12 -3.82 -10.45
C PHE A 104 -4.80 -4.87 -11.32
N VAL A 105 -4.85 -6.13 -10.85
CA VAL A 105 -5.44 -7.25 -11.61
C VAL A 105 -6.94 -7.03 -11.86
N PRO A 106 -7.78 -6.74 -10.84
CA PRO A 106 -9.18 -6.41 -11.06
C PRO A 106 -9.40 -5.24 -12.03
N LEU A 107 -8.58 -4.19 -11.94
CA LEU A 107 -8.70 -3.00 -12.77
C LEU A 107 -8.37 -3.30 -14.24
N VAL A 108 -7.25 -3.97 -14.50
CA VAL A 108 -6.82 -4.34 -15.86
C VAL A 108 -7.86 -5.23 -16.52
N VAL A 109 -8.36 -6.23 -15.78
CA VAL A 109 -9.44 -7.10 -16.28
C VAL A 109 -10.73 -6.31 -16.48
N GLY A 110 -11.06 -5.37 -15.59
CA GLY A 110 -12.28 -4.56 -15.71
C GLY A 110 -12.29 -3.65 -16.94
N ILE A 111 -11.12 -3.15 -17.37
CA ILE A 111 -10.97 -2.28 -18.54
C ILE A 111 -10.83 -3.08 -19.84
N TYR A 112 -9.97 -4.13 -19.85
CA TYR A 112 -9.60 -4.85 -21.07
C TYR A 112 -10.27 -6.22 -21.24
N GLY A 113 -10.89 -6.75 -20.18
CA GLY A 113 -11.47 -8.09 -20.17
C GLY A 113 -12.78 -8.16 -20.95
N ARG A 114 -12.93 -9.18 -21.79
CA ARG A 114 -14.21 -9.44 -22.49
C ARG A 114 -15.28 -10.11 -21.62
N ARG A 115 -14.88 -10.71 -20.49
CA ARG A 115 -15.77 -11.42 -19.56
C ARG A 115 -15.53 -10.92 -18.14
N HIS A 116 -16.55 -10.28 -17.59
CA HIS A 116 -16.52 -9.68 -16.27
C HIS A 116 -17.11 -10.67 -15.27
N ARG A 117 -16.31 -11.10 -14.29
CA ARG A 117 -16.78 -11.99 -13.22
C ARG A 117 -16.42 -11.41 -11.87
N GLU A 118 -17.44 -10.97 -11.15
CA GLU A 118 -17.31 -10.37 -9.83
C GLU A 118 -16.55 -11.28 -8.85
N ARG A 119 -16.88 -12.57 -8.81
CA ARG A 119 -16.20 -13.55 -7.94
C ARG A 119 -14.71 -13.69 -8.26
N ALA A 120 -14.32 -13.58 -9.53
CA ALA A 120 -12.91 -13.67 -9.93
C ALA A 120 -12.14 -12.42 -9.51
N ALA A 121 -12.75 -11.23 -9.67
CA ALA A 121 -12.17 -9.98 -9.18
C ALA A 121 -12.01 -9.99 -7.66
N LEU A 122 -13.04 -10.42 -6.90
CA LEU A 122 -12.96 -10.51 -5.45
C LEU A 122 -11.87 -11.49 -4.97
N LEU A 123 -11.77 -12.67 -5.61
CA LEU A 123 -10.71 -13.63 -5.28
C LEU A 123 -9.31 -13.09 -5.60
N ALA A 124 -9.15 -12.33 -6.68
CA ALA A 124 -7.89 -11.66 -6.99
C ALA A 124 -7.50 -10.65 -5.88
N MET A 125 -8.44 -9.79 -5.48
CA MET A 125 -8.22 -8.81 -4.40
C MET A 125 -7.83 -9.50 -3.09
N LEU A 126 -8.61 -10.51 -2.68
CA LEU A 126 -8.42 -11.19 -1.40
C LEU A 126 -7.13 -12.01 -1.36
N LEU A 127 -6.81 -12.78 -2.39
CA LEU A 127 -5.58 -13.58 -2.41
C LEU A 127 -4.34 -12.70 -2.56
N GLY A 128 -4.42 -11.65 -3.37
CA GLY A 128 -3.32 -10.69 -3.48
C GLY A 128 -3.01 -10.07 -2.13
N ILE A 129 -3.97 -9.35 -1.55
CA ILE A 129 -3.78 -8.65 -0.27
C ILE A 129 -3.43 -9.64 0.84
N GLY A 130 -4.09 -10.81 0.88
CA GLY A 130 -3.86 -11.83 1.90
C GLY A 130 -2.44 -12.39 1.88
N VAL A 131 -1.89 -12.70 0.70
CA VAL A 131 -0.52 -13.22 0.59
C VAL A 131 0.51 -12.13 0.90
N TRP A 132 0.30 -10.91 0.40
CA TRP A 132 1.21 -9.79 0.68
C TRP A 132 1.20 -9.40 2.17
N ALA A 133 0.03 -9.07 2.73
CA ALA A 133 -0.09 -8.67 4.13
C ALA A 133 0.27 -9.82 5.09
N GLY A 134 -0.05 -11.06 4.73
CA GLY A 134 0.35 -12.23 5.50
C GLY A 134 1.87 -12.41 5.55
N ARG A 135 2.57 -12.09 4.46
CA ARG A 135 4.03 -12.08 4.42
C ARG A 135 4.62 -10.96 5.26
N GLU A 136 4.14 -9.73 5.11
CA GLU A 136 4.58 -8.58 5.93
C GLU A 136 4.39 -8.87 7.43
N LEU A 137 3.24 -9.45 7.80
CA LEU A 137 2.97 -9.84 9.19
C LEU A 137 3.88 -10.99 9.67
N LEU A 138 4.16 -11.96 8.80
CA LEU A 138 5.05 -13.08 9.11
C LEU A 138 6.48 -12.57 9.36
N GLU A 139 6.96 -11.67 8.49
CA GLU A 139 8.28 -11.05 8.60
C GLU A 139 8.37 -10.19 9.87
N ALA A 140 7.35 -9.39 10.17
CA ALA A 140 7.29 -8.60 11.40
C ALA A 140 7.29 -9.43 12.71
N ILE A 141 6.79 -10.67 12.68
CA ILE A 141 6.68 -11.53 13.88
C ILE A 141 7.87 -12.47 14.04
N LEU A 142 8.34 -13.09 12.96
CA LEU A 142 9.30 -14.20 13.01
C LEU A 142 10.73 -13.79 12.67
N LEU A 143 10.94 -12.70 11.95
CA LEU A 143 12.24 -12.31 11.43
C LEU A 143 12.66 -10.96 12.05
N PRO A 144 13.97 -10.76 12.29
CA PRO A 144 14.47 -9.43 12.63
C PRO A 144 14.22 -8.46 11.46
N PRO A 145 14.08 -7.15 11.72
CA PRO A 145 13.86 -6.15 10.68
C PRO A 145 14.87 -6.31 9.55
N ALA A 146 14.39 -6.39 8.31
CA ALA A 146 15.24 -6.64 7.14
C ALA A 146 16.35 -5.58 6.96
N GLU A 147 16.16 -4.39 7.55
CA GLU A 147 17.11 -3.28 7.61
C GLU A 147 18.39 -3.58 8.41
N ASP A 148 18.37 -4.56 9.32
CA ASP A 148 19.55 -5.00 10.08
C ASP A 148 20.37 -6.09 9.37
N VAL A 149 19.89 -6.61 8.23
CA VAL A 149 20.46 -7.77 7.54
C VAL A 149 20.82 -7.39 6.10
N ALA A 150 22.02 -7.78 5.66
CA ALA A 150 22.39 -7.57 4.26
C ALA A 150 21.38 -8.26 3.33
N ALA A 151 20.92 -7.55 2.29
CA ALA A 151 19.91 -8.05 1.36
C ALA A 151 20.28 -9.40 0.72
N ALA A 152 21.58 -9.70 0.60
CA ALA A 152 22.09 -10.97 0.10
C ALA A 152 21.87 -12.15 1.07
N ASP A 153 21.82 -11.89 2.38
CA ASP A 153 21.72 -12.90 3.44
C ASP A 153 20.27 -13.12 3.90
N TYR A 154 19.36 -12.19 3.58
CA TYR A 154 17.95 -12.26 3.96
C TYR A 154 17.25 -13.58 3.53
N PRO A 155 17.44 -14.10 2.29
CA PRO A 155 16.80 -15.36 1.89
C PRO A 155 17.29 -16.57 2.70
N ALA A 156 18.57 -16.58 3.07
CA ALA A 156 19.16 -17.63 3.89
C ALA A 156 18.64 -17.59 5.34
N LEU A 157 18.43 -16.38 5.88
CA LEU A 157 17.84 -16.17 7.19
C LEU A 157 16.39 -16.69 7.27
N VAL A 158 15.58 -16.39 6.24
CA VAL A 158 14.21 -16.90 6.11
C VAL A 158 14.21 -18.42 6.08
N ALA A 159 15.11 -19.03 5.30
CA ALA A 159 15.22 -20.48 5.21
C ALA A 159 15.68 -21.13 6.53
N ALA A 160 16.57 -20.48 7.28
CA ALA A 160 17.07 -20.97 8.57
C ALA A 160 16.00 -20.93 9.69
N THR A 161 15.07 -19.98 9.60
CA THR A 161 14.00 -19.79 10.60
C THR A 161 12.87 -20.83 10.45
N ILE A 162 12.65 -21.31 9.22
CA ILE A 162 11.57 -22.25 8.91
C ILE A 162 12.03 -23.70 9.13
N ARG A 163 11.53 -24.36 10.19
CA ARG A 163 11.95 -25.73 10.58
C ARG A 163 11.70 -26.84 9.54
N PRO A 164 10.54 -26.93 8.84
CA PRO A 164 10.37 -27.95 7.82
C PRO A 164 11.21 -27.63 6.58
N ARG A 165 12.14 -28.52 6.21
CA ARG A 165 13.11 -28.29 5.11
C ARG A 165 12.46 -27.95 3.75
N TRP A 166 11.31 -28.57 3.44
CA TRP A 166 10.59 -28.27 2.20
C TRP A 166 9.99 -26.85 2.21
N LEU A 167 9.51 -26.40 3.38
CA LEU A 167 8.93 -25.08 3.56
C LEU A 167 10.04 -24.00 3.60
N ALA A 168 11.22 -24.34 4.13
CA ALA A 168 12.41 -23.50 4.11
C ALA A 168 12.88 -23.21 2.67
N THR A 169 12.89 -24.23 1.80
CA THR A 169 13.25 -24.04 0.38
C THR A 169 12.23 -23.16 -0.33
N VAL A 170 10.94 -23.33 -0.08
CA VAL A 170 9.90 -22.45 -0.63
C VAL A 170 10.08 -21.02 -0.10
N GLY A 171 10.30 -20.86 1.20
CA GLY A 171 10.56 -19.56 1.84
C GLY A 171 11.79 -18.85 1.27
N TYR A 172 12.87 -19.58 0.97
CA TYR A 172 14.08 -19.05 0.33
C TYR A 172 13.76 -18.40 -1.02
N TYR A 173 13.08 -19.11 -1.92
CA TYR A 173 12.71 -18.57 -3.24
C TYR A 173 11.68 -17.43 -3.12
N PHE A 174 10.80 -17.50 -2.13
CA PHE A 174 9.82 -16.45 -1.88
C PHE A 174 10.46 -15.17 -1.36
N ALA A 175 11.52 -15.29 -0.55
CA ALA A 175 12.30 -14.18 -0.01
C ALA A 175 13.15 -13.46 -1.08
N LEU A 176 13.56 -14.17 -2.14
CA LEU A 176 14.24 -13.57 -3.30
C LEU A 176 13.34 -12.62 -4.11
N LEU A 177 12.03 -12.83 -4.06
CA LEU A 177 11.06 -11.97 -4.74
C LEU A 177 10.62 -10.83 -3.80
N PRO A 178 10.53 -9.58 -4.31
CA PRO A 178 9.85 -8.50 -3.60
C PRO A 178 8.45 -8.93 -3.11
N SER A 179 8.06 -8.52 -1.91
CA SER A 179 6.77 -8.90 -1.30
C SER A 179 5.60 -8.50 -2.19
N SER A 180 5.66 -7.33 -2.81
CA SER A 180 4.68 -6.83 -3.78
C SER A 180 4.51 -7.73 -5.02
N LEU A 181 5.58 -8.34 -5.53
CA LEU A 181 5.49 -9.28 -6.66
C LEU A 181 4.80 -10.58 -6.28
N SER A 182 5.11 -11.11 -5.09
CA SER A 182 4.48 -12.32 -4.59
C SER A 182 2.96 -12.15 -4.38
N GLY A 183 2.55 -10.98 -3.87
CA GLY A 183 1.13 -10.60 -3.79
C GLY A 183 0.48 -10.47 -5.16
N LEU A 184 1.15 -9.84 -6.13
CA LEU A 184 0.62 -9.68 -7.48
C LEU A 184 0.42 -11.02 -8.19
N ILE A 185 1.36 -11.96 -8.05
CA ILE A 185 1.23 -13.33 -8.57
C ILE A 185 0.02 -14.02 -7.94
N ALA A 186 -0.17 -13.89 -6.62
CA ALA A 186 -1.33 -14.44 -5.92
C ALA A 186 -2.65 -13.81 -6.41
N SER A 187 -2.66 -12.51 -6.71
CA SER A 187 -3.81 -11.81 -7.29
C SER A 187 -4.17 -12.36 -8.69
N ILE A 188 -3.17 -12.57 -9.56
CA ILE A 188 -3.37 -13.18 -10.88
C ILE A 188 -3.90 -14.61 -10.75
N ALA A 189 -3.32 -15.42 -9.86
CA ALA A 189 -3.77 -16.78 -9.60
C ALA A 189 -5.22 -16.82 -9.08
N GLY A 190 -5.58 -15.91 -8.17
CA GLY A 190 -6.93 -15.75 -7.65
C GLY A 190 -7.94 -15.42 -8.73
N TYR A 191 -7.58 -14.51 -9.65
CA TYR A 191 -8.40 -14.21 -10.80
C TYR A 191 -8.61 -15.46 -11.69
N ALA A 192 -7.52 -16.17 -12.01
CA ALA A 192 -7.57 -17.37 -12.84
C ALA A 192 -8.48 -18.44 -12.23
N ILE A 193 -8.33 -18.74 -10.93
CA ILE A 193 -9.17 -19.70 -10.20
C ILE A 193 -10.64 -19.27 -10.22
N GLY A 194 -10.93 -18.00 -9.90
CA GLY A 194 -12.28 -17.48 -9.89
C GLY A 194 -12.94 -17.44 -11.28
N SER A 195 -12.13 -17.38 -12.33
CA SER A 195 -12.61 -17.41 -13.72
C SER A 195 -13.04 -18.80 -14.20
N LEU A 196 -12.64 -19.88 -13.51
CA LEU A 196 -12.97 -21.26 -13.87
C LEU A 196 -14.37 -21.73 -13.39
N GLY A 197 -15.01 -21.01 -12.45
CA GLY A 197 -16.34 -21.39 -11.94
C GLY A 197 -17.44 -21.34 -13.01
N LYS A 198 -18.39 -22.28 -13.08
CA LYS A 198 -19.40 -22.31 -14.17
C LYS A 198 -20.22 -21.01 -14.24
N SER A 199 -20.32 -20.46 -15.46
CA SER A 199 -21.24 -19.38 -15.83
C SER A 199 -22.67 -19.89 -15.68
N LYS A 200 -23.34 -19.59 -14.56
CA LYS A 200 -24.81 -19.71 -14.53
C LYS A 200 -25.35 -18.54 -15.34
N SER A 201 -25.58 -18.81 -16.63
CA SER A 201 -26.44 -18.01 -17.50
C SER A 201 -27.77 -17.74 -16.76
N LYS A 202 -28.14 -16.47 -16.65
CA LYS A 202 -29.52 -16.03 -16.55
C LYS A 202 -29.67 -14.81 -17.44
#